data_AF-B4X8C8-F1
#
_entry.id   AF-B4X8C8-F1
#
_cell.length_a   1.000
_cell.length_b   1.000
_cell.length_c   1.000
_cell.angle_alpha   90.00
_cell.angle_beta   90.00
_cell.angle_gamma   90.00
#
_symmetry.space_group_name_H-M   'P 1'
#
loop_
_entity.id
_entity.type
_entity.pdbx_description
1 polymer ?
#
loop_
_entity_poly.entity_id
_entity_poly.type
_entity_poly.pdbx_seq_one_letter_code
_entity_poly.pdbx_strand_id
1 'polypeptide(L)'
;MMDVQSVDITGVGIGPFNLGLAALLSKHPGVTGVFLDRKAEFRWHEGLLLPGTTLQVPFLADLVTMADPTHQLSYLNYLHQHDRLYPFYYYENFQVPRREYDHYCRWASQQLPACHFGEEICDVTYDANAGQFLVESQSVSGFKRYYHSRDLAIGVGTAPLLPQWAQVKSTAPVMHSAEFGKRQQQLSKCQRVTVIGSGQSAAECVLALFSELTPERIAAGASIRWITRSAGFHPMEYSKLGQECFTPSYMEYFHSIPRERRRAIVAGQGLLYKGISFSTIADIYDLIYERSIGGSDPGLTLLSNCEVQAVEEIDGMLKIAYRHRELNQTGTLEADALWRRQATGIHGRSGLKGSRAWCLKPMSMVTVSSRTISPHAAAMQARAVSSCRMRRSSSMVLVRRTWGLRRFAMQRLSTSCLASLTTACPNGHRSSDTGCMKRRAEG
;
A
#
# COMPACT_ATOMS: atom_id res chain seq x y z
N MET A 1 -7.47 31.56 32.39
CA MET A 1 -8.04 31.57 31.02
C MET A 1 -7.87 30.17 30.45
N MET A 2 -8.68 29.75 29.48
CA MET A 2 -8.30 28.61 28.63
C MET A 2 -7.14 29.08 27.75
N ASP A 3 -6.09 28.27 27.62
CA ASP A 3 -5.03 28.53 26.66
C ASP A 3 -5.51 27.98 25.30
N VAL A 4 -5.66 28.87 24.32
CA VAL A 4 -6.27 28.56 23.02
C VAL A 4 -5.28 28.91 21.92
N GLN A 5 -4.61 27.89 21.40
CA GLN A 5 -3.60 28.07 20.36
C GLN A 5 -4.27 28.30 19.01
N SER A 6 -3.87 29.36 18.30
CA SER A 6 -4.30 29.59 16.91
C SER A 6 -3.33 28.91 15.94
N VAL A 7 -3.87 28.20 14.95
CA VAL A 7 -3.13 27.53 13.88
C VAL A 7 -3.85 27.67 12.54
N ASP A 8 -3.13 27.44 11.43
CA ASP A 8 -3.73 27.32 10.11
C ASP A 8 -4.40 25.96 9.92
N ILE A 9 -3.77 24.86 10.35
CA ILE A 9 -4.29 23.51 10.12
C ILE A 9 -4.18 22.58 11.33
N THR A 10 -5.24 21.81 11.60
CA THR A 10 -5.23 20.74 12.62
C THR A 10 -5.38 19.36 11.97
N GLY A 11 -4.39 18.51 12.17
CA GLY A 11 -4.38 17.11 11.77
C GLY A 11 -5.01 16.20 12.81
N VAL A 12 -6.11 15.54 12.43
CA VAL A 12 -6.85 14.59 13.29
C VAL A 12 -6.32 13.18 13.06
N GLY A 13 -5.47 12.69 13.97
CA GLY A 13 -4.76 11.41 13.89
C GLY A 13 -3.41 11.52 13.16
N ILE A 14 -2.39 10.80 13.63
CA ILE A 14 -1.03 10.75 13.06
C ILE A 14 -0.80 9.38 12.43
N GLY A 15 -1.62 9.08 11.40
CA GLY A 15 -1.31 8.04 10.42
C GLY A 15 -0.26 8.52 9.41
N PRO A 16 0.32 7.65 8.56
CA PRO A 16 1.41 8.02 7.64
C PRO A 16 1.04 9.18 6.69
N PHE A 17 -0.23 9.32 6.29
CA PHE A 17 -0.67 10.44 5.46
C PHE A 17 -0.57 11.80 6.17
N ASN A 18 -1.05 11.89 7.40
CA ASN A 18 -0.96 13.12 8.20
C ASN A 18 0.47 13.38 8.69
N LEU A 19 1.25 12.32 8.95
CA LEU A 19 2.67 12.43 9.27
C LEU A 19 3.47 12.97 8.06
N GLY A 20 3.16 12.53 6.83
CA GLY A 20 3.73 13.08 5.61
C GLY A 20 3.36 14.55 5.37
N LEU A 21 2.09 14.91 5.64
CA LEU A 21 1.66 16.31 5.61
C LEU A 21 2.42 17.17 6.65
N ALA A 22 2.56 16.69 7.90
CA ALA A 22 3.34 17.36 8.93
C ALA A 22 4.84 17.49 8.54
N ALA A 23 5.41 16.45 7.93
CA ALA A 23 6.79 16.47 7.44
C ALA A 23 6.98 17.53 6.34
N LEU A 24 6.12 17.58 5.33
CA LEU A 24 6.20 18.57 4.25
C LEU A 24 5.95 20.00 4.75
N LEU A 25 5.00 20.20 5.67
CA LEU A 25 4.77 21.51 6.30
C LEU A 25 5.96 22.01 7.11
N SER A 26 6.86 21.15 7.59
CA SER A 26 8.09 21.58 8.30
C SER A 26 9.02 22.45 7.43
N LYS A 27 8.88 22.42 6.09
CA LYS A 27 9.58 23.31 5.15
C LYS A 27 8.86 24.65 4.86
N HIS A 28 7.66 24.84 5.41
CA HIS A 28 6.80 25.99 5.14
C HIS A 28 6.50 26.78 6.43
N PRO A 29 7.47 27.53 6.99
CA PRO A 29 7.31 28.24 8.27
C PRO A 29 6.24 29.35 8.27
N GLY A 30 5.68 29.69 7.11
CA GLY A 30 4.51 30.56 6.97
C GLY A 30 3.15 29.86 7.12
N VAL A 31 3.13 28.56 7.44
CA VAL A 31 1.91 27.78 7.70
C VAL A 31 2.06 27.07 9.04
N THR A 32 1.20 27.41 9.99
CA THR A 32 1.20 26.83 11.34
C THR A 32 0.31 25.60 11.40
N GLY A 33 0.88 24.46 11.78
CA GLY A 33 0.17 23.18 11.86
C GLY A 33 0.29 22.53 13.23
N VAL A 34 -0.73 21.78 13.63
CA VAL A 34 -0.72 20.91 14.82
C VAL A 34 -1.37 19.58 14.49
N PHE A 35 -0.76 18.47 14.88
CA PHE A 35 -1.19 17.12 14.53
C PHE A 35 -1.30 16.29 15.82
N LEU A 36 -2.48 15.72 16.08
CA LEU A 36 -2.81 15.08 17.36
C LEU A 36 -3.19 13.60 17.15
N ASP A 37 -2.59 12.68 17.92
CA ASP A 37 -3.04 11.28 18.00
C ASP A 37 -3.14 10.81 19.46
N ARG A 38 -4.20 10.05 19.76
CA ARG A 38 -4.48 9.47 21.08
C ARG A 38 -3.53 8.36 21.49
N LYS A 39 -2.82 7.72 20.55
CA LYS A 39 -1.73 6.78 20.88
C LYS A 39 -0.59 7.55 21.53
N ALA A 40 0.07 6.94 22.52
CA ALA A 40 1.24 7.52 23.18
C ALA A 40 2.48 7.69 22.27
N GLU A 41 2.52 7.01 21.11
CA GLU A 41 3.57 7.14 20.10
C GLU A 41 3.15 6.51 18.76
N PHE A 42 3.91 6.74 17.69
CA PHE A 42 3.63 6.16 16.38
C PHE A 42 3.70 4.62 16.38
N ARG A 43 2.63 3.98 15.92
CA ARG A 43 2.53 2.54 15.62
C ARG A 43 1.62 2.32 14.42
N TRP A 44 2.16 1.82 13.32
CA TRP A 44 1.41 1.53 12.09
C TRP A 44 1.09 0.03 11.99
N HIS A 45 -0.20 -0.30 12.09
CA HIS A 45 -0.72 -1.67 12.06
C HIS A 45 0.04 -2.67 12.96
N GLU A 46 0.35 -2.27 14.20
CA GLU A 46 1.17 -2.99 15.18
C GLU A 46 1.00 -4.53 15.20
N GLY A 47 -0.23 -5.03 15.33
CA GLY A 47 -0.50 -6.47 15.38
C GLY A 47 -0.29 -7.22 14.07
N LEU A 48 0.08 -6.54 12.97
CA LEU A 48 0.45 -7.10 11.66
C LEU A 48 1.91 -6.78 11.28
N LEU A 49 2.75 -6.33 12.23
CA LEU A 49 4.19 -6.14 12.05
C LEU A 49 4.96 -7.48 12.14
N LEU A 50 4.48 -8.50 11.41
CA LEU A 50 4.99 -9.87 11.51
C LEU A 50 6.37 -9.99 10.84
N PRO A 51 7.25 -10.90 11.30
CA PRO A 51 8.49 -11.24 10.60
C PRO A 51 8.23 -11.56 9.11
N GLY A 52 9.17 -11.18 8.24
CA GLY A 52 9.04 -11.37 6.78
C GLY A 52 8.08 -10.42 6.06
N THR A 53 7.13 -9.75 6.74
CA THR A 53 6.15 -8.89 6.05
C THR A 53 6.74 -7.57 5.53
N THR A 54 6.43 -7.24 4.28
CA THR A 54 6.93 -6.05 3.57
C THR A 54 5.82 -5.04 3.24
N LEU A 55 6.22 -3.84 2.82
CA LEU A 55 5.35 -2.93 2.09
C LEU A 55 5.00 -3.51 0.72
N GLN A 56 3.75 -3.31 0.27
CA GLN A 56 3.33 -3.63 -1.10
C GLN A 56 3.62 -2.47 -2.09
N VAL A 57 4.40 -1.47 -1.67
CA VAL A 57 4.82 -0.30 -2.46
C VAL A 57 6.34 -0.09 -2.33
N PRO A 58 7.01 0.51 -3.32
CA PRO A 58 8.43 0.86 -3.23
C PRO A 58 8.73 1.87 -2.12
N PHE A 59 9.91 1.82 -1.50
CA PHE A 59 10.33 2.79 -0.47
C PHE A 59 10.32 4.25 -0.91
N LEU A 60 10.33 4.53 -2.22
CA LEU A 60 10.19 5.89 -2.76
C LEU A 60 8.83 6.51 -2.40
N ALA A 61 7.80 5.69 -2.16
CA ALA A 61 6.53 6.09 -1.55
C ALA A 61 6.64 6.18 -0.02
N ASP A 62 7.66 6.90 0.46
CA ASP A 62 7.81 7.27 1.86
C ASP A 62 6.93 8.50 2.21
N LEU A 63 7.23 9.20 3.31
CA LEU A 63 6.44 10.34 3.77
C LEU A 63 6.56 11.59 2.88
N VAL A 64 7.61 11.71 2.06
CA VAL A 64 8.06 12.99 1.48
C VAL A 64 8.71 12.91 0.09
N THR A 65 9.42 11.83 -0.25
CA THR A 65 10.32 11.73 -1.42
C THR A 65 9.61 11.97 -2.77
N MET A 66 8.33 11.60 -2.90
CA MET A 66 7.54 11.86 -4.11
C MET A 66 7.14 13.34 -4.30
N ALA A 67 7.37 14.20 -3.31
CA ALA A 67 7.11 15.64 -3.35
C ALA A 67 8.40 16.47 -3.21
N ASP A 68 9.28 16.08 -2.28
CA ASP A 68 10.62 16.65 -2.08
C ASP A 68 11.65 15.51 -1.83
N PRO A 69 12.39 15.08 -2.87
CA PRO A 69 13.49 14.11 -2.73
C PRO A 69 14.66 14.60 -1.89
N THR A 70 14.77 15.91 -1.60
CA THR A 70 15.82 16.50 -0.77
C THR A 70 15.42 16.57 0.71
N HIS A 71 14.21 16.13 1.05
CA HIS A 71 13.69 16.24 2.40
C HIS A 71 14.49 15.38 3.40
N GLN A 72 14.83 15.97 4.55
CA GLN A 72 15.62 15.32 5.59
C GLN A 72 14.90 14.13 6.24
N LEU A 73 13.56 14.07 6.14
CA LEU A 73 12.76 12.92 6.59
C LEU A 73 12.46 11.89 5.49
N SER A 74 13.23 11.88 4.40
CA SER A 74 13.20 10.79 3.40
C SER A 74 13.72 9.48 3.98
N TYR A 75 13.25 8.35 3.45
CA TYR A 75 13.65 7.01 3.89
C TYR A 75 15.14 6.73 3.68
N LEU A 76 15.74 7.30 2.63
CA LEU A 76 17.18 7.20 2.39
C LEU A 76 18.01 7.96 3.43
N ASN A 77 17.59 9.16 3.85
CA ASN A 77 18.28 9.86 4.93
C ASN A 77 18.04 9.19 6.28
N TYR A 78 16.86 8.61 6.53
CA TYR A 78 16.64 7.73 7.68
C TYR A 78 17.65 6.57 7.73
N LEU A 79 17.86 5.86 6.62
CA LEU A 79 18.85 4.78 6.54
C LEU A 79 20.28 5.26 6.78
N HIS A 80 20.63 6.46 6.31
CA HIS A 80 21.92 7.09 6.60
C HIS A 80 22.09 7.40 8.10
N GLN A 81 21.08 8.00 8.73
CA GLN A 81 21.07 8.40 10.15
C GLN A 81 21.07 7.22 11.15
N HIS A 82 20.98 5.98 10.65
CA HIS A 82 21.03 4.74 11.46
C HIS A 82 22.14 3.78 11.00
N ASP A 83 23.11 4.24 10.20
CA ASP A 83 24.20 3.43 9.61
C ASP A 83 23.75 2.20 8.80
N ARG A 84 22.50 2.23 8.29
CA ARG A 84 21.86 1.14 7.54
C ARG A 84 21.88 1.33 6.03
N LEU A 85 22.38 2.46 5.52
CA LEU A 85 22.36 2.76 4.08
C LEU A 85 23.15 1.75 3.23
N TYR A 86 24.37 1.37 3.64
CA TYR A 86 25.16 0.34 2.94
C TYR A 86 24.54 -1.08 3.06
N PRO A 87 24.12 -1.54 4.25
CA PRO A 87 23.32 -2.76 4.36
C PRO A 87 22.07 -2.78 3.49
N PHE A 88 21.37 -1.65 3.36
CA PHE A 88 20.17 -1.53 2.52
C PHE A 88 20.50 -1.54 1.02
N TYR A 89 21.60 -0.91 0.62
CA TYR A 89 22.09 -0.99 -0.77
C TYR A 89 22.30 -2.45 -1.21
N TYR A 90 22.95 -3.26 -0.38
CA TYR A 90 23.15 -4.70 -0.65
C TYR A 90 21.93 -5.58 -0.38
N TYR A 91 20.87 -5.05 0.23
CA TYR A 91 19.57 -5.74 0.37
C TYR A 91 18.76 -5.69 -0.95
N GLU A 92 19.06 -4.73 -1.83
CA GLU A 92 18.55 -4.54 -3.21
C GLU A 92 17.01 -4.61 -3.39
N ASN A 93 16.24 -4.52 -2.32
CA ASN A 93 14.79 -4.72 -2.34
C ASN A 93 14.00 -3.42 -2.14
N PHE A 94 13.22 -3.05 -3.15
CA PHE A 94 12.34 -1.88 -3.09
C PHE A 94 11.18 -2.02 -2.09
N GLN A 95 10.75 -3.25 -1.77
CA GLN A 95 9.62 -3.56 -0.88
C GLN A 95 10.12 -3.84 0.54
N VAL A 96 10.22 -2.77 1.33
CA VAL A 96 10.95 -2.81 2.62
C VAL A 96 10.15 -3.48 3.75
N PRO A 97 10.80 -4.05 4.78
CA PRO A 97 10.11 -4.68 5.90
C PRO A 97 9.20 -3.70 6.65
N ARG A 98 7.97 -4.11 7.00
CA ARG A 98 7.00 -3.22 7.70
C ARG A 98 7.52 -2.72 9.04
N ARG A 99 8.28 -3.57 9.75
CA ARG A 99 8.93 -3.22 11.02
C ARG A 99 9.94 -2.07 10.85
N GLU A 100 10.59 -1.97 9.70
CA GLU A 100 11.54 -0.90 9.39
C GLU A 100 10.82 0.38 8.94
N TYR A 101 9.73 0.27 8.17
CA TYR A 101 8.89 1.43 7.84
C TYR A 101 8.17 2.03 9.07
N ASP A 102 7.67 1.18 9.98
CA ASP A 102 7.12 1.62 11.27
C ASP A 102 8.19 2.30 12.15
N HIS A 103 9.44 1.81 12.13
CA HIS A 103 10.56 2.45 12.79
C HIS A 103 10.94 3.81 12.16
N TYR A 104 11.01 3.87 10.83
CA TYR A 104 11.21 5.10 10.06
C TYR A 104 10.15 6.16 10.39
N CYS A 105 8.86 5.80 10.36
CA CYS A 105 7.78 6.74 10.67
C CYS A 105 7.79 7.18 12.15
N ARG A 106 8.17 6.29 13.09
CA ARG A 106 8.40 6.69 14.50
C ARG A 106 9.51 7.73 14.60
N TRP A 107 10.69 7.44 14.02
CA TRP A 107 11.81 8.38 13.98
C TRP A 107 11.39 9.72 13.35
N ALA A 108 10.73 9.71 12.19
CA ALA A 108 10.28 10.92 11.52
C ALA A 108 9.29 11.73 12.39
N SER A 109 8.39 11.07 13.12
CA SER A 109 7.46 11.73 14.03
C SER A 109 8.13 12.35 15.26
N GLN A 110 9.29 11.85 15.68
CA GLN A 110 10.09 12.42 16.78
C GLN A 110 10.88 13.68 16.34
N GLN A 111 11.09 13.87 15.03
CA GLN A 111 11.74 15.06 14.47
C GLN A 111 10.77 16.23 14.20
N LEU A 112 9.48 16.08 14.54
CA LEU A 112 8.42 17.02 14.18
C LEU A 112 7.71 17.58 15.43
N PRO A 113 8.09 18.78 15.92
CA PRO A 113 7.49 19.40 17.11
C PRO A 113 5.98 19.66 17.01
N ALA A 114 5.42 19.61 15.80
CA ALA A 114 4.00 19.76 15.52
C ALA A 114 3.17 18.47 15.73
N CYS A 115 3.82 17.34 16.00
CA CYS A 115 3.19 16.04 16.22
C CYS A 115 3.10 15.72 17.72
N HIS A 116 1.88 15.79 18.27
CA HIS A 116 1.62 15.47 19.68
C HIS A 116 0.91 14.13 19.81
N PHE A 117 1.49 13.25 20.60
CA PHE A 117 0.99 11.91 20.90
C PHE A 117 0.44 11.86 22.34
N GLY A 118 -0.53 10.98 22.57
CA GLY A 118 -1.27 10.90 23.83
C GLY A 118 -2.37 11.98 23.96
N GLU A 119 -2.86 12.52 22.85
CA GLU A 119 -3.91 13.54 22.82
C GLU A 119 -5.06 13.11 21.90
N GLU A 120 -6.23 12.83 22.49
CA GLU A 120 -7.44 12.50 21.76
C GLU A 120 -8.23 13.78 21.46
N ILE A 121 -8.59 14.01 20.20
CA ILE A 121 -9.54 15.06 19.83
C ILE A 121 -10.94 14.58 20.21
N CYS A 122 -11.57 15.27 21.15
CA CYS A 122 -12.86 14.91 21.73
C CYS A 122 -14.04 15.55 20.99
N ASP A 123 -13.90 16.81 20.56
CA ASP A 123 -14.92 17.53 19.81
C ASP A 123 -14.32 18.53 18.79
N VAL A 124 -15.11 18.86 17.77
CA VAL A 124 -14.77 19.82 16.71
C VAL A 124 -16.03 20.61 16.34
N THR A 125 -16.06 21.88 16.73
CA THR A 125 -17.13 22.82 16.35
C THR A 125 -16.63 23.81 15.30
N TYR A 126 -17.54 24.48 14.59
CA TYR A 126 -17.21 25.50 13.58
C TYR A 126 -17.88 26.82 13.95
N ASP A 127 -17.07 27.84 14.20
CA ASP A 127 -17.54 29.21 14.42
C ASP A 127 -17.71 29.91 13.06
N ALA A 128 -18.96 30.14 12.69
CA ALA A 128 -19.33 30.81 11.44
C ALA A 128 -19.07 32.33 11.45
N ASN A 129 -18.83 32.95 12.61
CA ASN A 129 -18.48 34.37 12.73
C ASN A 129 -16.96 34.56 12.59
N ALA A 130 -16.16 33.71 13.23
CA ALA A 130 -14.70 33.70 13.09
C ALA A 130 -14.23 33.07 11.76
N GLY A 131 -15.04 32.20 11.16
CA GLY A 131 -14.68 31.44 9.97
C GLY A 131 -13.69 30.30 10.26
N GLN A 132 -13.66 29.79 11.48
CA GLN A 132 -12.66 28.84 11.98
C GLN A 132 -13.30 27.67 12.74
N PHE A 133 -12.58 26.56 12.80
CA PHE A 133 -12.90 25.46 13.71
C PHE A 133 -12.36 25.74 15.11
N LEU A 134 -13.10 25.32 16.13
CA LEU A 134 -12.63 25.15 17.49
C LEU A 134 -12.52 23.65 17.78
N VAL A 135 -11.30 23.17 17.98
CA VAL A 135 -10.98 21.77 18.26
C VAL A 135 -10.67 21.62 19.75
N GLU A 136 -11.36 20.72 20.44
CA GLU A 136 -11.04 20.31 21.81
C GLU A 136 -10.22 19.01 21.78
N SER A 137 -9.03 18.99 22.40
CA SER A 137 -8.30 17.76 22.70
C SER A 137 -8.20 17.51 24.21
N GLN A 138 -8.03 16.24 24.58
CA GLN A 138 -7.74 15.80 25.93
C GLN A 138 -6.51 14.90 25.95
N SER A 139 -5.57 15.19 26.86
CA SER A 139 -4.39 14.34 27.10
C SER A 139 -4.76 13.04 27.84
N VAL A 140 -3.85 12.06 27.84
CA VAL A 140 -3.95 10.85 28.71
C VAL A 140 -4.10 11.22 30.20
N SER A 141 -3.57 12.37 30.64
CA SER A 141 -3.74 12.89 32.01
C SER A 141 -5.07 13.65 32.25
N GLY A 142 -5.98 13.67 31.27
CA GLY A 142 -7.28 14.33 31.37
C GLY A 142 -7.27 15.84 31.16
N PHE A 143 -6.10 16.45 30.92
CA PHE A 143 -5.96 17.89 30.69
C PHE A 143 -6.51 18.26 29.30
N LYS A 144 -7.37 19.28 29.25
CA LYS A 144 -7.97 19.76 28.00
C LYS A 144 -7.17 20.88 27.35
N ARG A 145 -7.07 20.86 26.03
CA ARG A 145 -6.54 21.95 25.20
C ARG A 145 -7.53 22.34 24.11
N TYR A 146 -7.39 23.57 23.64
CA TYR A 146 -8.26 24.17 22.64
C TYR A 146 -7.44 24.76 21.51
N TYR A 147 -7.87 24.53 20.27
CA TYR A 147 -7.19 25.04 19.08
C TYR A 147 -8.19 25.76 18.17
N HIS A 148 -7.89 27.01 17.83
CA HIS A 148 -8.55 27.70 16.72
C HIS A 148 -7.82 27.36 15.42
N SER A 149 -8.52 26.80 14.45
CA SER A 149 -7.93 26.21 13.25
C SER A 149 -8.68 26.64 12.00
N ARG A 150 -7.99 26.97 10.91
CA ARG A 150 -8.64 27.37 9.65
C ARG A 150 -9.09 26.12 8.85
N ASP A 151 -8.22 25.13 8.76
CA ASP A 151 -8.42 23.89 7.99
C ASP A 151 -8.23 22.62 8.84
N LEU A 152 -8.81 21.50 8.41
CA LEU A 152 -8.72 20.20 9.11
C LEU A 152 -8.24 19.08 8.19
N ALA A 153 -7.15 18.42 8.58
CA ALA A 153 -6.63 17.22 7.91
C ALA A 153 -7.09 15.94 8.62
N ILE A 154 -8.20 15.34 8.17
CA ILE A 154 -8.81 14.18 8.84
C ILE A 154 -8.09 12.88 8.43
N GLY A 155 -7.16 12.42 9.25
CA GLY A 155 -6.27 11.28 9.02
C GLY A 155 -6.55 10.03 9.87
N VAL A 156 -7.72 9.94 10.52
CA VAL A 156 -8.11 8.93 11.54
C VAL A 156 -8.14 7.45 11.09
N GLY A 157 -7.71 7.14 9.86
CA GLY A 157 -7.70 5.79 9.31
C GLY A 157 -9.11 5.24 9.01
N THR A 158 -9.33 3.94 9.25
CA THR A 158 -10.65 3.30 9.06
C THR A 158 -11.01 2.40 10.24
N ALA A 159 -12.26 2.50 10.70
CA ALA A 159 -12.83 1.57 11.67
C ALA A 159 -13.14 0.21 11.02
N PRO A 160 -13.13 -0.90 11.77
CA PRO A 160 -13.55 -2.20 11.26
C PRO A 160 -15.08 -2.26 11.09
N LEU A 161 -15.55 -2.55 9.87
CA LEU A 161 -16.95 -2.94 9.67
C LEU A 161 -17.07 -4.45 9.95
N LEU A 162 -17.60 -4.80 11.12
CA LEU A 162 -17.81 -6.19 11.51
C LEU A 162 -19.17 -6.70 11.00
N PRO A 163 -19.25 -7.87 10.33
CA PRO A 163 -20.52 -8.50 10.00
C PRO A 163 -21.27 -8.94 11.26
N GLN A 164 -22.56 -9.26 11.17
CA GLN A 164 -23.39 -9.54 12.35
C GLN A 164 -22.87 -10.74 13.16
N TRP A 165 -22.47 -11.84 12.50
CA TRP A 165 -21.84 -13.00 13.16
C TRP A 165 -20.50 -12.68 13.84
N ALA A 166 -19.85 -11.55 13.54
CA ALA A 166 -18.62 -11.14 14.20
C ALA A 166 -18.87 -10.46 15.57
N GLN A 167 -20.12 -10.28 15.99
CA GLN A 167 -20.51 -9.74 17.30
C GLN A 167 -20.78 -10.83 18.36
N VAL A 168 -20.58 -12.11 18.02
CA VAL A 168 -20.71 -13.24 18.95
C VAL A 168 -19.81 -13.02 20.16
N LYS A 169 -20.41 -13.03 21.35
CA LYS A 169 -19.68 -13.15 22.61
C LYS A 169 -19.27 -14.60 22.75
N SER A 170 -17.98 -14.87 22.95
CA SER A 170 -17.45 -16.23 23.03
C SER A 170 -16.36 -16.35 24.07
N THR A 171 -16.23 -17.53 24.69
CA THR A 171 -15.06 -17.89 25.51
C THR A 171 -13.90 -18.35 24.63
N ALA A 172 -14.21 -19.01 23.51
CA ALA A 172 -13.25 -19.38 22.47
C ALA A 172 -12.66 -18.12 21.76
N PRO A 173 -11.38 -18.13 21.32
CA PRO A 173 -10.73 -16.92 20.85
C PRO A 173 -11.20 -16.46 19.45
N VAL A 174 -12.16 -15.53 19.42
CA VAL A 174 -12.61 -14.84 18.19
C VAL A 174 -11.89 -13.49 18.05
N MET A 175 -10.90 -13.39 17.15
CA MET A 175 -9.94 -12.29 17.09
C MET A 175 -9.95 -11.52 15.76
N HIS A 176 -9.57 -10.23 15.81
CA HIS A 176 -9.53 -9.32 14.66
C HIS A 176 -8.10 -9.07 14.13
N SER A 177 -7.96 -8.82 12.82
CA SER A 177 -6.65 -8.75 12.15
C SER A 177 -5.59 -7.85 12.79
N ALA A 178 -5.99 -6.80 13.49
CA ALA A 178 -5.07 -5.88 14.16
C ALA A 178 -4.45 -6.38 15.49
N GLU A 179 -4.77 -7.60 15.95
CA GLU A 179 -4.26 -8.18 17.21
C GLU A 179 -3.24 -9.32 17.05
N PHE A 180 -2.90 -9.75 15.81
CA PHE A 180 -2.28 -11.08 15.57
C PHE A 180 -0.98 -11.29 16.35
N GLY A 181 0.00 -10.41 16.16
CA GLY A 181 1.31 -10.53 16.79
C GLY A 181 1.28 -10.51 18.33
N LYS A 182 0.18 -10.02 18.95
CA LYS A 182 -0.01 -10.06 20.41
C LYS A 182 -0.59 -11.39 20.92
N ARG A 183 -1.09 -12.24 20.01
CA ARG A 183 -1.79 -13.51 20.32
C ARG A 183 -1.32 -14.71 19.49
N GLN A 184 -0.32 -14.55 18.62
CA GLN A 184 0.23 -15.60 17.77
C GLN A 184 0.62 -16.86 18.56
N GLN A 185 1.35 -16.71 19.68
CA GLN A 185 1.72 -17.80 20.60
C GLN A 185 0.54 -18.44 21.37
N GLN A 186 -0.64 -17.81 21.37
CA GLN A 186 -1.88 -18.42 21.86
C GLN A 186 -2.51 -19.27 20.74
N LEU A 187 -2.58 -18.71 19.52
CA LEU A 187 -3.15 -19.36 18.34
C LEU A 187 -2.36 -20.60 17.90
N SER A 188 -1.01 -20.58 17.97
CA SER A 188 -0.18 -21.75 17.65
C SER A 188 -0.21 -22.87 18.72
N LYS A 189 -1.03 -22.73 19.77
CA LYS A 189 -1.37 -23.80 20.72
C LYS A 189 -2.76 -24.40 20.49
N CYS A 190 -3.62 -23.77 19.69
CA CYS A 190 -4.88 -24.35 19.26
C CYS A 190 -4.62 -25.54 18.31
N GLN A 191 -5.57 -26.48 18.25
CA GLN A 191 -5.60 -27.54 17.24
C GLN A 191 -6.20 -26.98 15.95
N ARG A 192 -7.42 -26.44 16.00
CA ARG A 192 -8.21 -26.06 14.81
C ARG A 192 -8.34 -24.53 14.72
N VAL A 193 -7.59 -23.89 13.82
CA VAL A 193 -7.63 -22.43 13.62
C VAL A 193 -8.24 -22.09 12.26
N THR A 194 -9.29 -21.25 12.23
CA THR A 194 -9.91 -20.81 10.97
C THR A 194 -9.66 -19.32 10.71
N VAL A 195 -9.21 -18.99 9.49
CA VAL A 195 -8.91 -17.64 9.01
C VAL A 195 -9.94 -17.20 7.97
N ILE A 196 -10.71 -16.16 8.28
CA ILE A 196 -11.69 -15.53 7.39
C ILE A 196 -11.08 -14.29 6.71
N GLY A 197 -10.90 -14.33 5.39
CA GLY A 197 -10.50 -13.14 4.60
C GLY A 197 -9.87 -13.47 3.25
N SER A 198 -9.75 -12.46 2.38
CA SER A 198 -9.40 -12.66 0.95
C SER A 198 -8.14 -11.94 0.44
N GLY A 199 -7.46 -11.17 1.28
CA GLY A 199 -6.33 -10.32 0.86
C GLY A 199 -5.21 -10.32 1.88
N GLN A 200 -4.12 -9.60 1.57
CA GLN A 200 -2.81 -9.67 2.22
C GLN A 200 -2.79 -10.10 3.70
N SER A 201 -3.43 -9.35 4.60
CA SER A 201 -3.41 -9.64 6.05
C SER A 201 -4.03 -10.97 6.46
N ALA A 202 -4.88 -11.59 5.62
CA ALA A 202 -5.35 -12.96 5.84
C ALA A 202 -4.30 -13.99 5.41
N ALA A 203 -3.64 -13.75 4.26
CA ALA A 203 -2.57 -14.60 3.76
C ALA A 203 -1.36 -14.62 4.71
N GLU A 204 -0.95 -13.45 5.20
CA GLU A 204 0.17 -13.31 6.14
C GLU A 204 -0.08 -14.03 7.48
N CYS A 205 -1.31 -13.98 7.99
CA CYS A 205 -1.69 -14.72 9.19
C CYS A 205 -1.78 -16.23 8.93
N VAL A 206 -2.23 -16.67 7.74
CA VAL A 206 -2.18 -18.09 7.36
C VAL A 206 -0.73 -18.56 7.27
N LEU A 207 0.13 -17.85 6.52
CA LEU A 207 1.55 -18.18 6.38
C LEU A 207 2.25 -18.25 7.75
N ALA A 208 2.03 -17.27 8.63
CA ALA A 208 2.62 -17.26 9.97
C ALA A 208 2.17 -18.45 10.84
N LEU A 209 0.86 -18.77 10.87
CA LEU A 209 0.37 -19.97 11.58
C LEU A 209 0.87 -21.27 10.94
N PHE A 210 0.95 -21.30 9.60
CA PHE A 210 1.29 -22.49 8.82
C PHE A 210 2.77 -22.84 8.97
N SER A 211 3.67 -21.86 8.93
CA SER A 211 5.09 -22.06 9.24
C SER A 211 5.33 -22.59 10.66
N GLU A 212 4.50 -22.21 11.65
CA GLU A 212 4.54 -22.75 13.03
C GLU A 212 3.81 -24.11 13.22
N LEU A 213 3.17 -24.66 12.19
CA LEU A 213 2.48 -25.95 12.25
C LEU A 213 3.46 -27.08 11.89
N THR A 214 3.74 -27.99 12.84
CA THR A 214 4.69 -29.09 12.67
C THR A 214 3.98 -30.42 12.34
N PRO A 215 4.66 -31.42 11.73
CA PRO A 215 4.05 -32.71 11.38
C PRO A 215 3.45 -33.45 12.59
N GLU A 216 4.06 -33.36 13.76
CA GLU A 216 3.60 -34.01 14.99
C GLU A 216 2.28 -33.38 15.48
N ARG A 217 2.12 -32.07 15.29
CA ARG A 217 0.87 -31.38 15.58
C ARG A 217 -0.23 -31.78 14.60
N ILE A 218 0.08 -31.91 13.30
CA ILE A 218 -0.88 -32.38 12.28
C ILE A 218 -1.34 -33.80 12.62
N ALA A 219 -0.41 -34.70 12.97
CA ALA A 219 -0.72 -36.05 13.44
C ALA A 219 -1.57 -36.07 14.74
N ALA A 220 -1.45 -35.05 15.59
CA ALA A 220 -2.30 -34.83 16.77
C ALA A 220 -3.65 -34.15 16.46
N GLY A 221 -3.98 -33.92 15.18
CA GLY A 221 -5.25 -33.33 14.74
C GLY A 221 -5.24 -31.81 14.51
N ALA A 222 -4.08 -31.15 14.59
CA ALA A 222 -3.97 -29.72 14.33
C ALA A 222 -4.16 -29.39 12.85
N SER A 223 -4.98 -28.39 12.55
CA SER A 223 -5.28 -27.95 11.18
C SER A 223 -5.61 -26.47 11.11
N ILE A 224 -5.18 -25.83 10.02
CA ILE A 224 -5.51 -24.45 9.67
C ILE A 224 -6.52 -24.47 8.52
N ARG A 225 -7.54 -23.62 8.56
CA ARG A 225 -8.50 -23.47 7.45
C ARG A 225 -8.59 -22.02 7.01
N TRP A 226 -8.40 -21.76 5.71
CA TRP A 226 -8.52 -20.42 5.14
C TRP A 226 -9.79 -20.31 4.31
N ILE A 227 -10.77 -19.56 4.80
CA ILE A 227 -12.09 -19.38 4.18
C ILE A 227 -12.24 -17.96 3.60
N THR A 228 -12.65 -17.88 2.34
CA THR A 228 -12.77 -16.62 1.58
C THR A 228 -14.02 -16.57 0.72
N ARG A 229 -14.69 -15.42 0.74
CA ARG A 229 -15.87 -15.10 -0.08
C ARG A 229 -15.52 -14.79 -1.55
N SER A 230 -14.24 -14.56 -1.85
CA SER A 230 -13.72 -14.38 -3.22
C SER A 230 -13.67 -15.70 -3.97
N ALA A 231 -13.73 -15.66 -5.31
CA ALA A 231 -13.69 -16.86 -6.15
C ALA A 231 -12.39 -17.67 -5.98
N GLY A 232 -11.26 -16.99 -5.79
CA GLY A 232 -9.99 -17.60 -5.41
C GLY A 232 -9.09 -16.65 -4.61
N PHE A 233 -7.87 -17.12 -4.38
CA PHE A 233 -6.80 -16.40 -3.69
C PHE A 233 -5.97 -15.62 -4.72
N HIS A 234 -6.53 -14.52 -5.22
CA HIS A 234 -5.96 -13.79 -6.36
C HIS A 234 -4.80 -12.85 -5.95
N PRO A 235 -3.75 -12.75 -6.78
CA PRO A 235 -2.70 -11.75 -6.58
C PRO A 235 -3.26 -10.34 -6.72
N MET A 236 -2.58 -9.38 -6.09
CA MET A 236 -2.74 -7.96 -6.38
C MET A 236 -2.12 -7.66 -7.75
N GLU A 237 -2.80 -6.85 -8.56
CA GLU A 237 -2.30 -6.39 -9.85
C GLU A 237 -1.02 -5.56 -9.67
N TYR A 238 0.09 -5.98 -10.28
CA TYR A 238 1.41 -5.38 -10.10
C TYR A 238 2.19 -5.24 -11.43
N SER A 239 1.54 -5.44 -12.58
CA SER A 239 2.14 -5.15 -13.88
C SER A 239 2.35 -3.64 -14.06
N LYS A 240 3.42 -3.27 -14.77
CA LYS A 240 3.82 -1.86 -14.93
C LYS A 240 2.73 -1.00 -15.58
N LEU A 241 1.92 -1.57 -16.47
CA LEU A 241 0.78 -0.89 -17.10
C LEU A 241 -0.48 -0.91 -16.20
N GLY A 242 -0.74 -2.01 -15.49
CA GLY A 242 -1.85 -2.09 -14.53
C GLY A 242 -1.72 -1.07 -13.38
N GLN A 243 -0.49 -0.73 -13.01
CA GLN A 243 -0.15 0.24 -11.97
C GLN A 243 -0.25 1.72 -12.41
N GLU A 244 -0.45 2.04 -13.70
CA GLU A 244 -0.59 3.46 -14.14
C GLU A 244 -1.81 4.17 -13.52
N CYS A 245 -2.78 3.42 -12.98
CA CYS A 245 -3.90 3.96 -12.22
C CYS A 245 -3.51 4.65 -10.89
N PHE A 246 -2.27 4.51 -10.44
CA PHE A 246 -1.74 5.18 -9.24
C PHE A 246 -0.96 6.47 -9.56
N THR A 247 -0.99 6.93 -10.81
CA THR A 247 -0.34 8.17 -11.25
C THR A 247 -1.21 9.43 -11.00
N PRO A 248 -0.58 10.62 -10.85
CA PRO A 248 -1.32 11.89 -10.82
C PRO A 248 -2.23 12.11 -12.02
N SER A 249 -1.78 11.76 -13.23
CA SER A 249 -2.58 11.92 -14.46
C SER A 249 -3.81 11.01 -14.51
N TYR A 250 -3.75 9.79 -13.95
CA TYR A 250 -4.97 8.99 -13.77
C TYR A 250 -5.90 9.65 -12.74
N MET A 251 -5.36 10.23 -11.66
CA MET A 251 -6.15 10.90 -10.64
C MET A 251 -6.89 12.13 -11.20
N GLU A 252 -6.21 12.97 -12.00
CA GLU A 252 -6.82 14.08 -12.76
C GLU A 252 -7.99 13.61 -13.64
N TYR A 253 -7.76 12.58 -14.47
CA TYR A 253 -8.80 11.94 -15.27
C TYR A 253 -9.96 11.45 -14.40
N PHE A 254 -9.68 10.72 -13.32
CA PHE A 254 -10.68 10.15 -12.43
C PHE A 254 -11.52 11.23 -11.73
N HIS A 255 -10.93 12.38 -11.39
CA HIS A 255 -11.64 13.52 -10.82
C HIS A 255 -12.64 14.16 -11.80
N SER A 256 -12.44 14.05 -13.12
CA SER A 256 -13.41 14.51 -14.14
C SER A 256 -14.69 13.63 -14.21
N ILE A 257 -14.64 12.39 -13.73
CA ILE A 257 -15.73 11.41 -13.87
C ILE A 257 -16.87 11.69 -12.87
N PRO A 258 -18.16 11.65 -13.27
CA PRO A 258 -19.29 11.77 -12.34
C PRO A 258 -19.26 10.76 -11.18
N ARG A 259 -19.71 11.19 -9.99
CA ARG A 259 -19.61 10.46 -8.70
C ARG A 259 -20.06 8.99 -8.76
N GLU A 260 -21.21 8.72 -9.37
CA GLU A 260 -21.76 7.37 -9.41
C GLU A 260 -20.99 6.46 -10.38
N ARG A 261 -20.45 7.01 -11.47
CA ARG A 261 -19.56 6.27 -12.38
C ARG A 261 -18.20 5.99 -11.72
N ARG A 262 -17.66 6.91 -10.90
CA ARG A 262 -16.49 6.62 -10.05
C ARG A 262 -16.74 5.44 -9.10
N ARG A 263 -17.91 5.39 -8.44
CA ARG A 263 -18.29 4.29 -7.55
C ARG A 263 -18.32 2.94 -8.26
N ALA A 264 -18.91 2.87 -9.46
CA ALA A 264 -18.92 1.66 -10.28
C ALA A 264 -17.51 1.19 -10.69
N ILE A 265 -16.63 2.13 -11.08
CA ILE A 265 -15.24 1.83 -11.44
C ILE A 265 -14.48 1.24 -10.24
N VAL A 266 -14.55 1.86 -9.06
CA VAL A 266 -13.85 1.41 -7.84
C VAL A 266 -14.37 0.07 -7.31
N ALA A 267 -15.62 -0.29 -7.62
CA ALA A 267 -16.19 -1.59 -7.29
C ALA A 267 -15.56 -2.71 -8.14
N GLY A 268 -15.31 -2.47 -9.44
CA GLY A 268 -14.61 -3.42 -10.32
C GLY A 268 -13.11 -3.54 -10.06
N GLN A 269 -12.48 -2.47 -9.58
CA GLN A 269 -11.02 -2.36 -9.36
C GLN A 269 -10.46 -3.14 -8.15
N GLY A 270 -11.16 -4.17 -7.66
CA GLY A 270 -10.78 -4.89 -6.43
C GLY A 270 -9.36 -5.45 -6.42
N LEU A 271 -8.88 -5.99 -7.55
CA LEU A 271 -7.53 -6.57 -7.67
C LEU A 271 -6.39 -5.54 -7.54
N LEU A 272 -6.67 -4.24 -7.72
CA LEU A 272 -5.65 -3.19 -7.60
C LEU A 272 -5.26 -2.91 -6.13
N TYR A 273 -6.11 -3.26 -5.15
CA TYR A 273 -5.92 -2.85 -3.74
C TYR A 273 -6.45 -3.83 -2.67
N LYS A 274 -7.01 -4.98 -3.05
CA LYS A 274 -7.54 -5.99 -2.10
C LYS A 274 -6.89 -7.38 -2.20
N GLY A 275 -6.01 -7.61 -3.18
CA GLY A 275 -5.35 -8.89 -3.42
C GLY A 275 -4.28 -9.25 -2.39
N ILE A 276 -3.45 -10.22 -2.76
CA ILE A 276 -2.31 -10.74 -1.99
C ILE A 276 -1.03 -10.49 -2.81
N SER A 277 0.13 -10.28 -2.19
CA SER A 277 1.41 -10.22 -2.90
C SER A 277 1.71 -11.56 -3.58
N PHE A 278 2.33 -11.50 -4.76
CA PHE A 278 2.68 -12.70 -5.53
C PHE A 278 3.61 -13.63 -4.74
N SER A 279 4.58 -13.07 -4.01
CA SER A 279 5.44 -13.81 -3.06
C SER A 279 4.63 -14.58 -2.03
N THR A 280 3.76 -13.92 -1.28
CA THR A 280 2.98 -14.57 -0.20
C THR A 280 1.99 -15.62 -0.71
N ILE A 281 1.62 -15.61 -1.99
CA ILE A 281 0.91 -16.74 -2.61
C ILE A 281 1.88 -17.92 -2.86
N ALA A 282 3.07 -17.65 -3.42
CA ALA A 282 4.11 -18.65 -3.62
C ALA A 282 4.60 -19.26 -2.29
N ASP A 283 4.97 -18.44 -1.30
CA ASP A 283 5.43 -18.86 0.03
C ASP A 283 4.47 -19.87 0.70
N ILE A 284 3.14 -19.65 0.55
CA ILE A 284 2.10 -20.55 1.05
C ILE A 284 2.00 -21.82 0.20
N TYR A 285 2.08 -21.71 -1.13
CA TYR A 285 1.96 -22.84 -2.04
C TYR A 285 3.17 -23.78 -1.99
N ASP A 286 4.38 -23.24 -1.91
CA ASP A 286 5.62 -24.00 -1.81
C ASP A 286 5.64 -24.79 -0.48
N LEU A 287 5.20 -24.17 0.63
CA LEU A 287 5.07 -24.85 1.92
C LEU A 287 3.92 -25.89 1.95
N ILE A 288 2.86 -25.73 1.16
CA ILE A 288 1.87 -26.79 0.91
C ILE A 288 2.53 -27.95 0.15
N TYR A 289 3.28 -27.65 -0.91
CA TYR A 289 3.90 -28.64 -1.77
C TYR A 289 4.94 -29.48 -1.00
N GLU A 290 5.88 -28.86 -0.30
CA GLU A 290 6.89 -29.52 0.54
C GLU A 290 6.26 -30.46 1.58
N ARG A 291 5.16 -30.03 2.22
CA ARG A 291 4.47 -30.84 3.23
C ARG A 291 3.59 -31.92 2.66
N SER A 292 3.18 -31.81 1.38
CA SER A 292 2.38 -32.83 0.69
C SER A 292 3.22 -34.01 0.16
N ILE A 293 4.55 -33.97 0.29
CA ILE A 293 5.46 -35.02 -0.16
C ILE A 293 5.05 -36.38 0.43
N GLY A 294 5.04 -37.42 -0.42
CA GLY A 294 4.57 -38.76 -0.06
C GLY A 294 3.05 -38.93 0.05
N GLY A 295 2.25 -37.89 -0.24
CA GLY A 295 0.80 -37.90 -0.02
C GLY A 295 0.39 -37.54 1.42
N SER A 296 1.30 -36.93 2.18
CA SER A 296 1.06 -36.47 3.55
C SER A 296 0.05 -35.32 3.58
N ASP A 297 -0.73 -35.20 4.67
CA ASP A 297 -1.61 -34.02 4.87
C ASP A 297 -0.74 -32.80 5.23
N PRO A 298 -0.77 -31.70 4.44
CA PRO A 298 -0.03 -30.49 4.78
C PRO A 298 -0.58 -29.77 6.03
N GLY A 299 -1.81 -30.06 6.47
CA GLY A 299 -2.46 -29.43 7.63
C GLY A 299 -3.18 -28.11 7.32
N LEU A 300 -3.39 -27.78 6.04
CA LEU A 300 -4.03 -26.53 5.58
C LEU A 300 -5.16 -26.80 4.58
N THR A 301 -6.39 -26.46 4.97
CA THR A 301 -7.57 -26.49 4.07
C THR A 301 -7.86 -25.11 3.48
N LEU A 302 -8.04 -25.02 2.16
CA LEU A 302 -8.42 -23.78 1.46
C LEU A 302 -9.88 -23.84 1.00
N LEU A 303 -10.67 -22.81 1.30
CA LEU A 303 -12.11 -22.73 1.01
C LEU A 303 -12.46 -21.40 0.33
N SER A 304 -12.41 -21.36 -1.00
CA SER A 304 -12.85 -20.20 -1.77
C SER A 304 -14.36 -20.22 -2.06
N ASN A 305 -14.90 -19.10 -2.57
CA ASN A 305 -16.32 -18.83 -2.78
C ASN A 305 -17.24 -19.00 -1.56
N CYS A 306 -16.69 -19.21 -0.36
CA CYS A 306 -17.44 -19.50 0.86
C CYS A 306 -17.73 -18.22 1.66
N GLU A 307 -19.01 -17.94 1.85
CA GLU A 307 -19.52 -16.84 2.66
C GLU A 307 -19.91 -17.35 4.05
N VAL A 308 -19.20 -16.93 5.11
CA VAL A 308 -19.61 -17.20 6.49
C VAL A 308 -20.90 -16.43 6.78
N GLN A 309 -21.94 -17.17 7.19
CA GLN A 309 -23.28 -16.66 7.47
C GLN A 309 -23.52 -16.50 8.97
N ALA A 310 -23.11 -17.50 9.76
CA ALA A 310 -23.24 -17.51 11.21
C ALA A 310 -21.99 -18.12 11.86
N VAL A 311 -21.75 -17.74 13.11
CA VAL A 311 -20.76 -18.33 14.02
C VAL A 311 -21.47 -18.48 15.35
N GLU A 312 -21.33 -19.63 15.99
CA GLU A 312 -21.94 -19.96 17.27
C GLU A 312 -20.90 -20.67 18.13
N GLU A 313 -20.98 -20.55 19.46
CA GLU A 313 -20.16 -21.36 20.37
C GLU A 313 -21.03 -22.46 20.95
N ILE A 314 -20.55 -23.70 20.89
CA ILE A 314 -21.19 -24.89 21.45
C ILE A 314 -20.09 -25.66 22.19
N ASP A 315 -20.30 -25.89 23.49
CA ASP A 315 -19.39 -26.66 24.37
C ASP A 315 -17.91 -26.21 24.30
N GLY A 316 -17.67 -24.91 24.11
CA GLY A 316 -16.34 -24.30 24.03
C GLY A 316 -15.69 -24.33 22.63
N MET A 317 -16.35 -24.92 21.61
CA MET A 317 -15.91 -24.87 20.21
C MET A 317 -16.75 -23.90 19.38
N LEU A 318 -16.12 -23.28 18.38
CA LEU A 318 -16.77 -22.40 17.42
C LEU A 318 -17.30 -23.19 16.23
N LYS A 319 -18.63 -23.21 16.08
CA LYS A 319 -19.32 -23.75 14.92
C LYS A 319 -19.54 -22.63 13.90
N ILE A 320 -18.94 -22.77 12.72
CA ILE A 320 -18.92 -21.75 11.66
C ILE A 320 -19.79 -22.25 10.51
N ALA A 321 -20.95 -21.63 10.32
CA ALA A 321 -21.85 -21.93 9.20
C ALA A 321 -21.51 -21.06 7.99
N TYR A 322 -21.33 -21.69 6.83
CA TYR A 322 -20.96 -21.03 5.58
C TYR A 322 -21.81 -21.50 4.40
N ARG A 323 -21.86 -20.67 3.36
CA ARG A 323 -22.48 -20.98 2.05
C ARG A 323 -21.48 -20.84 0.92
N HIS A 324 -21.30 -21.89 0.12
CA HIS A 324 -20.54 -21.81 -1.13
C HIS A 324 -21.38 -21.10 -2.19
N ARG A 325 -20.94 -19.92 -2.62
CA ARG A 325 -21.76 -18.95 -3.36
C ARG A 325 -22.16 -19.39 -4.77
N GLU A 326 -21.36 -20.21 -5.44
CA GLU A 326 -21.62 -20.69 -6.81
C GLU A 326 -22.45 -21.99 -6.85
N LEU A 327 -22.33 -22.83 -5.83
CA LEU A 327 -23.12 -24.07 -5.70
C LEU A 327 -24.42 -23.85 -4.90
N ASN A 328 -24.55 -22.70 -4.22
CA ASN A 328 -25.60 -22.37 -3.25
C ASN A 328 -25.78 -23.42 -2.12
N GLN A 329 -24.74 -24.21 -1.85
CA GLN A 329 -24.70 -25.24 -0.80
C GLN A 329 -24.24 -24.65 0.53
N THR A 330 -24.79 -25.14 1.63
CA THR A 330 -24.40 -24.76 3.00
C THR A 330 -23.59 -25.86 3.68
N GLY A 331 -22.60 -25.47 4.48
CA GLY A 331 -21.79 -26.38 5.30
C GLY A 331 -21.43 -25.77 6.65
N THR A 332 -20.88 -26.60 7.54
CA THR A 332 -20.42 -26.20 8.89
C THR A 332 -18.98 -26.65 9.14
N LEU A 333 -18.22 -25.86 9.88
CA LEU A 333 -16.86 -26.17 10.34
C LEU A 333 -16.78 -26.02 11.86
N GLU A 334 -15.89 -26.77 12.50
CA GLU A 334 -15.53 -26.64 13.92
C GLU A 334 -14.13 -26.05 14.05
N ALA A 335 -13.97 -25.04 14.91
CA ALA A 335 -12.68 -24.40 15.21
C ALA A 335 -12.55 -24.06 16.69
N ASP A 336 -11.34 -24.14 17.22
CA ASP A 336 -11.05 -23.72 18.60
C ASP A 336 -10.83 -22.20 18.64
N ALA A 337 -10.30 -21.63 17.55
CA ALA A 337 -10.06 -20.19 17.41
C ALA A 337 -10.47 -19.69 16.01
N LEU A 338 -11.05 -18.49 15.98
CA LEU A 338 -11.52 -17.83 14.76
C LEU A 338 -10.84 -16.49 14.53
N TRP A 339 -10.10 -16.42 13.44
CA TRP A 339 -9.39 -15.26 12.97
C TRP A 339 -10.17 -14.56 11.86
N ARG A 340 -10.33 -13.23 11.91
CA ARG A 340 -11.04 -12.45 10.88
C ARG A 340 -10.31 -11.19 10.42
N ARG A 341 -10.21 -11.00 9.10
CA ARG A 341 -9.76 -9.75 8.48
C ARG A 341 -10.69 -8.59 8.84
N GLN A 342 -10.12 -7.41 9.05
CA GLN A 342 -10.83 -6.14 8.90
C GLN A 342 -11.53 -6.07 7.53
N ALA A 343 -12.87 -6.15 7.50
CA ALA A 343 -13.61 -5.79 6.30
C ALA A 343 -13.59 -4.25 6.20
N THR A 344 -12.76 -3.73 5.30
CA THR A 344 -12.66 -2.29 5.00
C THR A 344 -13.83 -1.82 4.13
N GLY A 345 -15.03 -1.91 4.69
CA GLY A 345 -16.15 -1.09 4.25
C GLY A 345 -15.83 0.36 4.58
N ILE A 346 -15.63 1.21 3.57
CA ILE A 346 -15.42 2.64 3.78
C ILE A 346 -16.74 3.24 4.26
N HIS A 347 -16.89 3.33 5.57
CA HIS A 347 -17.85 4.16 6.26
C HIS A 347 -17.09 5.08 7.20
N GLY A 348 -16.95 6.33 6.80
CA GLY A 348 -16.49 7.39 7.69
C GLY A 348 -17.55 7.65 8.77
N ARG A 349 -17.52 6.87 9.85
CA ARG A 349 -18.20 7.22 11.11
C ARG A 349 -17.41 8.30 11.85
N SER A 350 -17.23 9.45 11.20
CA SER A 350 -16.97 10.69 11.91
C SER A 350 -18.24 11.07 12.68
N GLY A 351 -18.13 11.43 13.96
CA GLY A 351 -19.26 11.89 14.78
C GLY A 351 -19.88 13.22 14.34
N LEU A 352 -19.26 13.88 13.35
CA LEU A 352 -19.57 15.20 12.78
C LEU A 352 -20.98 15.29 12.15
N LYS A 353 -22.01 15.30 12.99
CA LYS A 353 -23.38 15.67 12.62
C LYS A 353 -23.50 17.20 12.47
N GLY A 354 -23.43 17.72 11.24
CA GLY A 354 -23.85 19.10 10.96
C GLY A 354 -23.25 19.71 9.69
N SER A 355 -22.00 19.39 9.37
CA SER A 355 -21.23 20.11 8.36
C SER A 355 -21.54 19.65 6.94
N ARG A 356 -22.08 20.54 6.10
CA ARG A 356 -22.10 20.32 4.64
C ARG A 356 -20.67 20.39 4.13
N ALA A 357 -20.16 19.31 3.54
CA ALA A 357 -18.81 19.27 3.00
C ALA A 357 -18.70 20.16 1.75
N TRP A 358 -18.17 21.37 1.92
CA TRP A 358 -17.83 22.27 0.82
C TRP A 358 -16.58 21.74 0.11
N CYS A 359 -16.79 21.12 -1.05
CA CYS A 359 -15.68 20.72 -1.92
C CYS A 359 -15.13 21.99 -2.60
N LEU A 360 -14.04 22.53 -2.05
CA LEU A 360 -13.30 23.64 -2.65
C LEU A 360 -12.93 23.27 -4.09
N LYS A 361 -13.25 24.16 -5.04
CA LYS A 361 -12.70 24.06 -6.40
C LYS A 361 -11.18 24.25 -6.31
N PRO A 362 -10.37 23.49 -7.06
CA PRO A 362 -8.93 23.72 -7.09
C PRO A 362 -8.67 25.14 -7.62
N MET A 363 -8.07 25.99 -6.78
CA MET A 363 -7.45 27.22 -7.26
C MET A 363 -6.27 26.87 -8.18
N SER A 364 -6.04 27.70 -9.20
CA SER A 364 -5.01 27.49 -10.22
C SER A 364 -3.61 27.45 -9.59
N MET A 365 -3.02 26.26 -9.55
CA MET A 365 -1.67 26.05 -9.05
C MET A 365 -0.65 26.74 -9.97
N VAL A 366 0.32 27.45 -9.39
CA VAL A 366 1.33 28.20 -10.15
C VAL A 366 2.28 27.21 -10.85
N THR A 367 2.25 27.19 -12.18
CA THR A 367 3.15 26.36 -12.99
C THR A 367 4.59 26.87 -12.91
N VAL A 368 5.41 26.21 -12.09
CA VAL A 368 6.88 26.34 -12.16
C VAL A 368 7.36 25.73 -13.48
N SER A 369 7.62 26.59 -14.46
CA SER A 369 8.13 26.18 -15.77
C SER A 369 9.57 25.65 -15.65
N SER A 370 9.77 24.36 -15.94
CA SER A 370 11.08 23.74 -16.09
C SER A 370 11.78 24.28 -17.35
N ARG A 371 12.56 25.35 -17.19
CA ARG A 371 13.31 25.97 -18.29
C ARG A 371 14.53 25.14 -18.70
N THR A 372 14.61 24.87 -20.01
CA THR A 372 15.84 24.70 -20.81
C THR A 372 16.96 23.81 -20.25
N ILE A 373 17.00 22.56 -20.71
CA ILE A 373 18.27 21.83 -20.89
C ILE A 373 18.93 22.32 -22.20
N SER A 374 20.26 22.49 -22.20
CA SER A 374 21.01 23.02 -23.35
C SER A 374 21.17 22.01 -24.49
N PRO A 375 21.02 22.39 -25.77
CA PRO A 375 21.07 21.46 -26.90
C PRO A 375 22.50 21.22 -27.41
N HIS A 376 23.20 20.22 -26.85
CA HIS A 376 24.54 19.81 -27.32
C HIS A 376 24.82 18.29 -27.29
N ALA A 377 23.88 17.48 -27.82
CA ALA A 377 24.13 16.07 -28.22
C ALA A 377 22.98 15.51 -29.09
N ALA A 378 22.96 15.77 -30.41
CA ALA A 378 21.93 15.23 -31.31
C ALA A 378 22.35 15.16 -32.79
N ALA A 379 23.18 14.18 -33.16
CA ALA A 379 23.45 13.81 -34.55
C ALA A 379 23.79 12.31 -34.64
N MET A 380 23.55 11.68 -35.81
CA MET A 380 23.48 10.21 -36.04
C MET A 380 22.25 9.54 -35.39
N GLN A 381 21.48 8.67 -36.06
CA GLN A 381 21.50 8.13 -37.44
C GLN A 381 20.05 7.89 -37.92
N ALA A 382 19.73 8.16 -39.20
CA ALA A 382 18.44 7.75 -39.80
C ALA A 382 18.47 7.74 -41.36
N ARG A 383 18.68 6.57 -41.96
CA ARG A 383 18.43 6.17 -43.38
C ARG A 383 18.72 4.66 -43.48
N ALA A 384 17.97 3.81 -44.17
CA ALA A 384 16.67 3.96 -44.86
C ALA A 384 15.79 2.72 -44.47
N VAL A 385 14.91 2.06 -45.23
CA VAL A 385 14.48 2.02 -46.65
C VAL A 385 12.93 1.87 -46.69
N SER A 386 12.32 1.93 -47.88
CA SER A 386 10.94 1.49 -48.17
C SER A 386 10.88 -0.06 -48.34
N SER A 387 9.76 -0.77 -48.60
CA SER A 387 8.38 -0.40 -48.98
C SER A 387 7.40 -1.56 -48.68
N CYS A 388 6.08 -1.28 -48.57
CA CYS A 388 4.99 -2.11 -49.14
C CYS A 388 3.65 -1.34 -49.08
N ARG A 389 2.57 -1.84 -49.70
CA ARG A 389 1.29 -1.11 -49.89
C ARG A 389 0.04 -1.97 -49.64
N MET A 390 -0.98 -1.38 -49.00
CA MET A 390 -2.39 -1.83 -48.91
C MET A 390 -2.73 -3.19 -48.24
N ARG A 391 -3.53 -3.13 -47.17
CA ARG A 391 -4.99 -3.39 -47.21
C ARG A 391 -5.69 -2.77 -45.98
N ARG A 392 -7.03 -2.77 -45.96
CA ARG A 392 -7.87 -2.13 -44.92
C ARG A 392 -8.48 -3.17 -43.96
N SER A 393 -8.51 -2.90 -42.66
CA SER A 393 -9.70 -3.10 -41.80
C SER A 393 -9.54 -2.47 -40.40
N SER A 394 -10.68 -2.07 -39.83
CA SER A 394 -11.05 -2.00 -38.40
C SER A 394 -10.11 -1.43 -37.32
N SER A 395 -10.56 -0.30 -36.75
CA SER A 395 -10.63 -0.04 -35.30
C SER A 395 -9.37 -0.25 -34.42
N MET A 396 -8.52 0.78 -34.34
CA MET A 396 -7.53 0.92 -33.25
C MET A 396 -7.37 2.39 -32.84
N VAL A 397 -7.48 2.70 -31.53
CA VAL A 397 -7.29 4.06 -31.01
C VAL A 397 -5.79 4.33 -30.82
N LEU A 398 -5.18 4.99 -31.80
CA LEU A 398 -3.75 5.31 -31.79
C LEU A 398 -3.50 6.67 -31.11
N VAL A 399 -2.86 6.67 -29.94
CA VAL A 399 -2.40 7.89 -29.26
C VAL A 399 -1.25 8.53 -30.05
N ARG A 400 -1.59 9.50 -30.91
CA ARG A 400 -0.64 10.12 -31.84
C ARG A 400 -0.02 11.38 -31.23
N ARG A 401 1.22 11.30 -30.74
CA ARG A 401 2.02 12.49 -30.38
C ARG A 401 2.21 13.39 -31.61
N THR A 402 1.73 14.62 -31.56
CA THR A 402 1.93 15.63 -32.61
C THR A 402 3.09 16.57 -32.25
N TRP A 403 4.21 16.45 -32.96
CA TRP A 403 5.20 17.51 -33.12
C TRP A 403 5.14 18.02 -34.56
N GLY A 404 5.05 19.34 -34.77
CA GLY A 404 4.73 19.87 -36.10
C GLY A 404 4.74 21.40 -36.21
N LEU A 405 5.88 22.04 -35.93
CA LEU A 405 6.09 23.46 -36.24
C LEU A 405 6.51 23.62 -37.72
N ARG A 406 5.74 24.39 -38.51
CA ARG A 406 6.24 25.12 -39.69
C ARG A 406 5.42 26.39 -39.97
N ARG A 407 6.12 27.53 -40.04
CA ARG A 407 5.88 28.57 -41.04
C ARG A 407 7.19 28.84 -41.78
N PHE A 408 7.10 29.25 -43.04
CA PHE A 408 8.26 29.53 -43.89
C PHE A 408 8.82 30.93 -43.64
N ALA A 409 10.13 31.07 -43.81
CA ALA A 409 10.77 32.27 -44.33
C ALA A 409 11.81 31.84 -45.38
N MET A 410 11.94 32.58 -46.47
CA MET A 410 12.98 32.33 -47.49
C MET A 410 14.20 33.21 -47.22
N GLN A 411 15.39 32.68 -47.48
CA GLN A 411 16.49 33.45 -48.06
C GLN A 411 17.42 32.52 -48.85
N ARG A 412 18.24 33.10 -49.74
CA ARG A 412 19.09 32.41 -50.74
C ARG A 412 20.58 32.59 -50.41
N LEU A 413 21.43 31.95 -51.23
CA LEU A 413 22.90 32.07 -51.31
C LEU A 413 23.64 31.22 -50.23
N SER A 414 24.74 30.53 -50.53
CA SER A 414 25.38 30.22 -51.83
C SER A 414 26.32 28.99 -51.74
N THR A 415 26.84 28.59 -52.91
CA THR A 415 28.06 27.76 -53.21
C THR A 415 29.20 27.81 -52.18
N SER A 416 30.11 26.81 -52.04
CA SER A 416 30.50 25.66 -52.90
C SER A 416 31.49 24.67 -52.20
N CYS A 417 31.85 23.57 -52.90
CA CYS A 417 33.02 22.68 -52.66
C CYS A 417 32.90 21.67 -51.48
N LEU A 418 33.18 20.36 -51.64
CA LEU A 418 34.39 19.62 -52.08
C LEU A 418 35.49 19.57 -50.98
N ALA A 419 36.10 18.43 -50.62
CA ALA A 419 36.02 17.08 -51.22
C ALA A 419 36.24 15.92 -50.19
N SER A 420 36.13 14.70 -50.74
CA SER A 420 36.42 13.36 -50.19
C SER A 420 37.66 13.16 -49.32
N LEU A 421 37.59 12.14 -48.44
CA LEU A 421 38.59 11.06 -48.40
C LEU A 421 37.94 9.72 -47.94
N THR A 422 38.56 8.60 -48.29
CA THR A 422 38.01 7.22 -48.17
C THR A 422 39.02 6.26 -47.52
N THR A 423 38.63 4.99 -47.35
CA THR A 423 39.41 3.83 -46.82
C THR A 423 39.55 3.76 -45.29
N ALA A 424 39.60 2.58 -44.63
CA ALA A 424 39.11 1.24 -45.01
C ALA A 424 38.92 0.32 -43.77
N CYS A 425 38.06 -0.68 -43.90
CA CYS A 425 38.00 -1.92 -43.08
C CYS A 425 38.89 -3.02 -43.74
N PRO A 426 39.14 -4.25 -43.17
CA PRO A 426 38.25 -5.01 -42.28
C PRO A 426 38.86 -6.05 -41.26
N ASN A 427 37.96 -6.70 -40.49
CA ASN A 427 38.06 -8.07 -39.90
C ASN A 427 39.15 -8.37 -38.84
N GLY A 428 39.06 -9.43 -38.00
CA GLY A 428 38.01 -10.46 -37.81
C GLY A 428 38.36 -11.49 -36.69
N HIS A 429 37.61 -12.61 -36.62
CA HIS A 429 37.70 -13.73 -35.63
C HIS A 429 37.25 -13.39 -34.18
N ARG A 430 36.41 -14.14 -33.42
CA ARG A 430 35.73 -15.48 -33.45
C ARG A 430 36.54 -16.76 -33.16
N SER A 431 35.90 -17.63 -32.35
CA SER A 431 36.19 -19.04 -31.94
C SER A 431 37.06 -19.22 -30.66
N SER A 432 36.90 -20.25 -29.81
CA SER A 432 35.80 -21.21 -29.53
C SER A 432 36.09 -22.07 -28.25
N ASP A 433 35.19 -23.02 -27.93
CA ASP A 433 35.41 -24.32 -27.24
C ASP A 433 35.54 -24.47 -25.70
N THR A 434 34.43 -24.95 -25.12
CA THR A 434 34.27 -26.11 -24.19
C THR A 434 35.42 -26.63 -23.31
N GLY A 435 35.12 -26.85 -22.02
CA GLY A 435 35.86 -27.74 -21.10
C GLY A 435 34.99 -28.19 -19.91
N CYS A 436 35.21 -29.39 -19.35
CA CYS A 436 34.29 -30.00 -18.38
C CYS A 436 34.99 -30.64 -17.15
N MET A 437 34.32 -30.60 -15.99
CA MET A 437 34.59 -31.32 -14.72
C MET A 437 36.01 -31.36 -14.14
N LYS A 438 36.16 -30.85 -12.90
CA LYS A 438 36.61 -31.69 -11.76
C LYS A 438 36.19 -31.10 -10.40
N ARG A 439 36.50 -31.81 -9.31
CA ARG A 439 35.91 -31.64 -7.96
C ARG A 439 36.94 -31.07 -6.96
N ARG A 440 36.42 -30.48 -5.87
CA ARG A 440 36.98 -30.36 -4.50
C ARG A 440 38.51 -30.34 -4.33
N ALA A 441 38.99 -29.25 -3.75
CA ALA A 441 39.90 -29.27 -2.61
C ALA A 441 39.47 -28.17 -1.63
N GLU A 442 39.90 -28.24 -0.37
CA GLU A 442 39.58 -27.27 0.69
C GLU A 442 40.65 -26.17 0.79
N GLY A 443 40.28 -25.02 1.36
CA GLY A 443 41.13 -23.83 1.55
C GLY A 443 40.35 -22.68 2.16
#